data_AF-A0A2T5IWA4-F1
#
_entry.id   AF-A0A2T5IWA4-F1
#
_cell.length_a   1.000
_cell.length_b   1.000
_cell.length_c   1.000
_cell.angle_alpha   90.00
_cell.angle_beta   90.00
_cell.angle_gamma   90.00
#
_symmetry.space_group_name_H-M   'P 1'
#
loop_
_entity.id
_entity.type
_entity.pdbx_description
1 polymer ?
#
loop_
_entity_poly.entity_id
_entity_poly.type
_entity_poly.pdbx_seq_one_letter_code
_entity_poly.pdbx_strand_id
1 'polypeptide(L)'
;MPFSLHKALIIPLFISTLVGLLFLLTPLDFMVGDFFFRYGEFIGRDSWWADRLIHKGGGKLIFTIALASLLMAIASLKIPHLRPYRQVALYILLCIALGTGLVNLLKHITNMDCPWDLTRYGGHVTFYGLWRDKPEYLGISQCFPGGHSSGAFSLFSLYFVCLHYKPRWASSILTVVISLGTLFGLGQWARGAHFPSHDFSSAIICWYVCLALYFPFHKALTGLARLSPSRDETTLHLKSLEP
;
A
#
# COMPACT_ATOMS: atom_id res chain seq x y z
N MET A 1 19.71 5.83 11.71
CA MET A 1 18.98 6.73 12.64
C MET A 1 18.07 5.88 13.49
N PRO A 2 17.98 6.10 14.82
CA PRO A 2 17.03 5.35 15.64
C PRO A 2 15.61 5.61 15.16
N PHE A 3 14.77 4.57 15.15
CA PHE A 3 13.35 4.71 14.86
C PHE A 3 12.75 5.74 15.80
N SER A 4 12.17 6.79 15.23
CA SER A 4 11.45 7.82 15.97
C SER A 4 9.96 7.60 15.76
N LEU A 5 9.29 7.15 16.82
CA LEU A 5 7.84 6.96 16.79
C LEU A 5 7.10 8.28 16.50
N HIS A 6 7.57 9.38 17.11
CA HIS A 6 6.97 10.70 16.86
C HIS A 6 7.05 11.09 15.38
N LYS A 7 8.17 10.81 14.71
CA LYS A 7 8.30 11.07 13.26
C LYS A 7 7.40 10.16 12.44
N ALA A 8 7.31 8.88 12.79
CA ALA A 8 6.46 7.91 12.09
C ALA A 8 4.94 8.18 12.26
N LEU A 9 4.54 8.97 13.27
CA LEU A 9 3.15 9.36 13.51
C LEU A 9 2.85 10.76 12.96
N ILE A 10 3.68 11.75 13.29
CA ILE A 10 3.44 13.17 12.99
C ILE A 10 3.68 13.50 11.52
N ILE A 11 4.76 12.99 10.91
CA ILE A 11 5.07 13.33 9.51
C ILE A 11 3.96 12.83 8.57
N PRO A 12 3.53 11.56 8.65
CA PRO A 12 2.42 11.07 7.81
C PRO A 12 1.11 11.78 8.12
N LEU A 13 0.84 12.13 9.38
CA LEU A 13 -0.35 12.91 9.74
C LEU A 13 -0.32 14.27 9.06
N PHE A 14 0.78 15.01 9.18
CA PHE A 14 0.94 16.33 8.57
C PHE A 14 0.82 16.27 7.03
N ILE A 15 1.48 15.28 6.40
CA ILE A 15 1.36 15.05 4.95
C ILE A 15 -0.09 14.71 4.59
N SER A 16 -0.77 13.86 5.36
CA SER A 16 -2.17 13.47 5.11
C SER A 16 -3.11 14.66 5.20
N THR A 17 -2.91 15.56 6.15
CA THR A 17 -3.70 16.79 6.28
C THR A 17 -3.44 17.71 5.10
N LEU A 18 -2.17 17.97 4.75
CA LEU A 18 -1.83 18.89 3.66
C LEU A 18 -2.35 18.38 2.31
N VAL A 19 -2.11 17.12 1.99
CA VAL A 19 -2.55 16.50 0.73
C VAL A 19 -4.07 16.28 0.72
N GLY A 20 -4.67 15.95 1.87
CA GLY A 20 -6.13 15.87 2.00
C GLY A 20 -6.81 17.22 1.77
N LEU A 21 -6.25 18.30 2.31
CA LEU A 21 -6.71 19.67 2.03
C LEU A 21 -6.53 20.02 0.55
N LEU A 22 -5.41 19.62 -0.07
CA LEU A 22 -5.22 19.81 -1.51
C LEU A 22 -6.34 19.15 -2.32
N PHE A 23 -6.70 17.90 -2.02
CA PHE A 23 -7.82 17.21 -2.69
C PHE A 23 -9.18 17.83 -2.40
N LEU A 24 -9.41 18.35 -1.19
CA LEU A 24 -10.67 18.98 -0.81
C LEU A 24 -10.86 20.36 -1.46
N LEU A 25 -9.78 21.13 -1.59
CA LEU A 25 -9.82 22.53 -2.02
C LEU A 25 -9.56 22.71 -3.51
N THR A 26 -9.08 21.68 -4.22
CA THR A 26 -8.75 21.76 -5.64
C THR A 26 -9.43 20.64 -6.43
N PRO A 27 -9.69 20.83 -7.74
CA PRO A 27 -10.27 19.78 -8.58
C PRO A 27 -9.23 18.73 -9.02
N LEU A 28 -8.19 18.48 -8.23
CA LEU A 28 -7.04 17.64 -8.63
C LEU A 28 -7.47 16.24 -9.08
N ASP A 29 -8.45 15.64 -8.40
CA ASP A 29 -9.01 14.34 -8.79
C ASP A 29 -9.60 14.39 -10.21
N PHE A 30 -10.38 15.43 -10.52
CA PHE A 30 -10.94 15.63 -11.85
C PHE A 30 -9.88 15.98 -12.88
N MET A 31 -8.88 16.81 -12.54
CA MET A 31 -7.79 17.15 -13.47
C MET A 31 -7.02 15.89 -13.92
N VAL A 32 -6.76 14.97 -12.99
CA VAL A 32 -6.11 13.69 -13.32
C VAL A 32 -7.05 12.79 -14.11
N GLY A 33 -8.34 12.72 -13.74
CA GLY A 33 -9.33 11.95 -14.51
C GLY A 33 -9.46 12.45 -15.95
N ASP A 34 -9.58 13.76 -16.15
CA ASP A 34 -9.65 14.41 -17.46
C ASP A 34 -8.39 14.13 -18.31
N PHE A 35 -7.20 14.09 -17.69
CA PHE A 35 -5.96 13.76 -18.40
C PHE A 35 -5.98 12.35 -19.03
N PHE A 36 -6.57 11.40 -18.31
CA PHE A 36 -6.70 9.99 -18.74
C PHE A 36 -7.94 9.72 -19.58
N PHE A 37 -8.92 10.63 -19.61
CA PHE A 37 -10.13 10.50 -20.41
C PHE A 37 -9.95 11.18 -21.77
N ARG A 38 -9.93 10.39 -22.85
CA ARG A 38 -9.74 10.87 -24.23
C ARG A 38 -10.69 10.19 -25.19
N TYR A 39 -11.21 10.94 -26.17
CA TYR A 39 -12.08 10.40 -27.21
C TYR A 39 -13.33 9.65 -26.69
N GLY A 40 -13.85 10.05 -25.53
CA GLY A 40 -15.04 9.43 -24.93
C GLY A 40 -14.75 8.21 -24.06
N GLU A 41 -13.48 7.85 -23.84
CA GLU A 41 -13.09 6.71 -23.02
C GLU A 41 -11.84 6.96 -22.18
N PHE A 42 -11.65 6.16 -21.14
CA PHE A 42 -10.44 6.16 -20.33
C PHE A 42 -9.33 5.38 -21.06
N ILE A 43 -8.15 5.97 -21.28
CA ILE A 43 -7.08 5.36 -22.10
C ILE A 43 -6.57 4.00 -21.60
N GLY A 44 -6.78 3.72 -20.31
CA GLY A 44 -6.40 2.47 -19.67
C GLY A 44 -7.51 1.43 -19.66
N ARG A 45 -8.76 1.80 -20.00
CA ARG A 45 -9.90 0.89 -20.06
C ARG A 45 -9.61 -0.21 -21.08
N ASP A 46 -9.72 -1.47 -20.63
CA ASP A 46 -9.42 -2.69 -21.40
C ASP A 46 -8.01 -2.80 -22.02
N SER A 47 -7.09 -1.91 -21.65
CA SER A 47 -5.70 -1.94 -22.11
C SER A 47 -4.89 -3.06 -21.43
N TRP A 48 -3.93 -3.67 -22.13
CA TRP A 48 -3.08 -4.71 -21.56
C TRP A 48 -2.28 -4.22 -20.35
N TRP A 49 -1.71 -3.02 -20.42
CA TRP A 49 -0.81 -2.52 -19.38
C TRP A 49 -1.57 -2.16 -18.10
N ALA A 50 -2.75 -1.54 -18.19
CA ALA A 50 -3.50 -1.13 -17.01
C ALA A 50 -4.34 -2.29 -16.43
N ASP A 51 -5.08 -3.02 -17.27
CA ASP A 51 -5.95 -4.10 -16.81
C ASP A 51 -5.19 -5.40 -16.49
N ARG A 52 -4.32 -5.85 -17.40
CA ARG A 52 -3.66 -7.16 -17.24
C ARG A 52 -2.38 -7.08 -16.42
N LEU A 53 -1.49 -6.15 -16.74
CA LEU A 53 -0.21 -6.03 -16.04
C LEU A 53 -0.39 -5.38 -14.66
N ILE A 54 -0.90 -4.15 -14.58
CA ILE A 54 -0.99 -3.42 -13.31
C ILE A 54 -2.09 -3.97 -12.42
N HIS A 55 -3.32 -4.09 -12.93
CA HIS A 55 -4.45 -4.52 -12.10
C HIS A 55 -4.38 -6.02 -11.77
N LYS A 56 -4.46 -6.92 -12.77
CA LYS A 56 -4.43 -8.37 -12.49
C LYS A 56 -3.05 -8.84 -12.02
N GLY A 57 -1.98 -8.42 -12.68
CA GLY A 57 -0.61 -8.78 -12.31
C GLY A 57 -0.19 -8.21 -10.96
N GLY A 58 -0.54 -6.96 -10.66
CA GLY A 58 -0.30 -6.37 -9.36
C GLY A 58 -1.04 -7.09 -8.23
N GLY A 59 -2.30 -7.49 -8.46
CA GLY A 59 -3.06 -8.28 -7.49
C GLY A 59 -2.40 -9.63 -7.20
N LYS A 60 -1.95 -10.31 -8.26
CA LYS A 60 -1.18 -11.57 -8.14
C LYS A 60 0.11 -11.39 -7.36
N LEU A 61 0.85 -10.30 -7.59
CA LEU A 61 2.08 -10.00 -6.85
C LEU A 61 1.81 -9.94 -5.34
N ILE A 62 0.81 -9.16 -4.92
CA ILE A 62 0.48 -9.02 -3.49
C ILE A 62 -0.01 -10.35 -2.91
N PHE A 63 -0.85 -11.09 -3.64
CA PHE A 63 -1.27 -12.43 -3.24
C PHE A 63 -0.09 -13.38 -3.05
N THR A 64 0.88 -13.38 -3.98
CA THR A 64 2.09 -14.21 -3.88
C THR A 64 2.92 -13.85 -2.67
N ILE A 65 3.07 -12.56 -2.34
CA ILE A 65 3.78 -12.12 -1.13
C ILE A 65 3.06 -12.62 0.12
N ALA A 66 1.74 -12.44 0.20
CA ALA A 66 0.94 -12.93 1.33
C ALA A 66 1.05 -14.45 1.49
N LEU A 67 0.93 -15.20 0.39
CA LEU A 67 1.07 -16.65 0.38
C LEU A 67 2.47 -17.08 0.82
N ALA A 68 3.53 -16.43 0.32
CA ALA A 68 4.89 -16.72 0.73
C ALA A 68 5.10 -16.45 2.23
N SER A 69 4.55 -15.35 2.76
CA SER A 69 4.57 -15.06 4.20
C SER A 69 3.83 -16.13 5.02
N LEU A 70 2.66 -16.59 4.56
CA LEU A 70 1.93 -17.67 5.21
C LEU A 70 2.72 -18.99 5.21
N LEU A 71 3.25 -19.39 4.05
CA LEU A 71 4.05 -20.61 3.91
C LEU A 71 5.32 -20.56 4.77
N MET A 72 6.00 -19.40 4.83
CA MET A 72 7.15 -19.19 5.71
C MET A 72 6.77 -19.38 7.18
N ALA A 73 5.64 -18.80 7.61
CA ALA A 73 5.16 -18.95 8.98
C ALA A 73 4.82 -20.41 9.32
N ILE A 74 4.17 -21.15 8.41
CA ILE A 74 3.85 -22.58 8.59
C ILE A 74 5.12 -23.43 8.61
N ALA A 75 6.01 -23.24 7.63
CA ALA A 75 7.27 -23.99 7.51
C ALA A 75 8.16 -23.81 8.75
N SER A 76 8.15 -22.63 9.37
CA SER A 76 8.89 -22.33 10.60
C SER A 76 8.47 -23.17 11.82
N LEU A 77 7.30 -23.81 11.79
CA LEU A 77 6.88 -24.73 12.84
C LEU A 77 7.68 -26.04 12.81
N LYS A 78 8.05 -26.50 11.60
CA LYS A 78 8.76 -27.76 11.38
C LYS A 78 10.26 -27.58 11.15
N ILE A 79 10.69 -26.45 10.57
CA ILE A 79 12.08 -26.20 10.17
C ILE A 79 12.73 -25.22 11.18
N PRO A 80 13.64 -25.68 12.07
CA PRO A 80 14.22 -24.84 13.12
C PRO A 80 14.91 -23.57 12.60
N HIS A 81 15.60 -23.66 11.46
CA HIS A 81 16.29 -22.53 10.83
C HIS A 81 15.35 -21.38 10.40
N LEU A 82 14.06 -21.66 10.19
CA LEU A 82 13.07 -20.65 9.79
C LEU A 82 12.37 -19.98 10.98
N ARG A 83 12.49 -20.53 12.20
CA ARG A 83 11.86 -20.00 13.41
C ARG A 83 12.12 -18.51 13.67
N PRO A 84 13.33 -17.97 13.42
CA PRO A 84 13.57 -16.55 13.63
C PRO A 84 12.76 -15.64 12.71
N TYR A 85 12.42 -16.10 11.50
CA TYR A 85 11.67 -15.31 10.50
C TYR A 85 10.16 -15.38 10.69
N ARG A 86 9.65 -16.29 11.53
CA ARG A 86 8.21 -16.52 11.73
C ARG A 86 7.45 -15.24 12.05
N GLN A 87 7.96 -14.45 12.99
CA GLN A 87 7.28 -13.23 13.44
C GLN A 87 7.26 -12.15 12.37
N VAL A 88 8.31 -12.08 11.55
CA VAL A 88 8.38 -11.14 10.41
C VAL A 88 7.37 -11.54 9.34
N ALA A 89 7.29 -12.84 9.04
CA ALA A 89 6.33 -13.38 8.10
C ALA A 89 4.88 -13.14 8.55
N LEU A 90 4.57 -13.39 9.83
CA LEU A 90 3.26 -13.11 10.42
C LEU A 90 2.93 -11.61 10.41
N TYR A 91 3.89 -10.75 10.71
CA TYR A 91 3.72 -9.30 10.66
C TYR A 91 3.33 -8.82 9.25
N ILE A 92 4.08 -9.23 8.22
CA ILE A 92 3.79 -8.88 6.82
C ILE A 92 2.41 -9.41 6.42
N LEU A 93 2.10 -10.66 6.72
CA LEU A 93 0.81 -11.28 6.41
C LEU A 93 -0.36 -10.51 7.05
N LEU A 94 -0.24 -10.16 8.34
CA LEU A 94 -1.28 -9.40 9.06
C LEU A 94 -1.41 -7.98 8.52
N CYS A 95 -0.31 -7.31 8.16
CA CYS A 95 -0.36 -5.99 7.54
C CYS A 95 -1.08 -6.01 6.19
N ILE A 96 -0.83 -7.03 5.36
CA ILE A 96 -1.55 -7.23 4.10
C ILE A 96 -3.03 -7.46 4.40
N ALA A 97 -3.36 -8.48 5.21
CA ALA A 97 -4.75 -8.87 5.47
C ALA A 97 -5.58 -7.74 6.11
N LEU A 98 -5.06 -7.10 7.16
CA LEU A 98 -5.78 -6.04 7.87
C LEU A 98 -5.77 -4.72 7.09
N GLY A 99 -4.68 -4.41 6.37
CA GLY A 99 -4.60 -3.21 5.53
C GLY A 99 -5.62 -3.24 4.39
N THR A 100 -5.58 -4.30 3.58
CA THR A 100 -6.53 -4.46 2.46
C THR A 100 -7.95 -4.71 2.96
N GLY A 101 -8.11 -5.46 4.05
CA GLY A 101 -9.42 -5.74 4.66
C GLY A 101 -10.10 -4.48 5.18
N LEU A 102 -9.37 -3.62 5.90
CA LEU A 102 -9.91 -2.35 6.39
C LEU A 102 -10.26 -1.41 5.25
N VAL A 103 -9.41 -1.29 4.23
CA VAL A 103 -9.74 -0.51 3.02
C VAL A 103 -11.02 -1.06 2.38
N ASN A 104 -11.13 -2.37 2.19
CA ASN A 104 -12.32 -2.97 1.60
C ASN A 104 -13.59 -2.70 2.43
N LEU A 105 -13.51 -2.80 3.76
CA LEU A 105 -14.62 -2.45 4.65
C LEU A 105 -15.04 -0.98 4.49
N LEU A 106 -14.08 -0.06 4.48
CA LEU A 106 -14.35 1.37 4.30
C LEU A 106 -14.98 1.69 2.94
N LYS A 107 -14.67 0.92 1.90
CA LYS A 107 -15.31 1.07 0.59
C LYS A 107 -16.81 0.78 0.61
N HIS A 108 -17.24 -0.16 1.45
CA HIS A 108 -18.67 -0.43 1.63
C HIS A 108 -19.38 0.70 2.41
N ILE A 109 -18.67 1.39 3.30
CA ILE A 109 -19.24 2.43 4.17
C ILE A 109 -19.32 3.78 3.45
N THR A 110 -18.26 4.15 2.72
CA THR A 110 -18.15 5.49 2.10
C THR A 110 -18.99 5.66 0.83
N ASN A 111 -19.41 4.55 0.22
CA ASN A 111 -20.37 4.52 -0.89
C ASN A 111 -20.06 5.43 -2.10
N MET A 112 -18.78 5.64 -2.40
CA MET A 112 -18.36 6.50 -3.51
C MET A 112 -18.36 5.78 -4.86
N ASP A 113 -18.83 6.51 -5.86
CA ASP A 113 -18.81 6.12 -7.27
C ASP A 113 -17.40 6.12 -7.88
N CYS A 114 -17.20 5.24 -8.84
CA CYS A 114 -15.98 5.19 -9.63
C CYS A 114 -16.01 6.32 -10.66
N PRO A 115 -14.85 6.90 -11.03
CA PRO A 115 -14.79 7.91 -12.07
C PRO A 115 -15.49 7.49 -13.37
N TRP A 116 -15.30 6.26 -13.83
CA TRP A 116 -15.90 5.78 -15.09
C TRP A 116 -17.43 5.70 -15.08
N ASP A 117 -18.07 5.75 -13.92
CA ASP A 117 -19.54 5.71 -13.79
C ASP A 117 -20.12 7.13 -13.78
N LEU A 118 -19.26 8.15 -13.64
CA LEU A 118 -19.69 9.53 -13.59
C LEU A 118 -20.14 10.03 -14.96
N THR A 119 -21.21 10.83 -14.98
CA THR A 119 -21.72 11.50 -16.19
C THR A 119 -20.64 12.32 -16.90
N ARG A 120 -19.69 12.92 -16.16
CA ARG A 120 -18.53 13.63 -16.71
C ARG A 120 -17.69 12.77 -17.68
N TYR A 121 -17.61 11.47 -17.43
CA TYR A 121 -16.76 10.53 -18.16
C TYR A 121 -17.57 9.50 -18.96
N GLY A 122 -18.78 9.88 -19.41
CA GLY A 122 -19.64 9.05 -20.24
C GLY A 122 -20.48 8.01 -19.48
N GLY A 123 -20.46 8.04 -18.15
CA GLY A 123 -21.32 7.24 -17.30
C GLY A 123 -22.70 7.86 -17.06
N HIS A 124 -23.37 7.42 -15.99
CA HIS A 124 -24.77 7.77 -15.69
C HIS A 124 -24.98 8.34 -14.28
N VAL A 125 -23.94 8.42 -13.46
CA VAL A 125 -24.03 8.82 -12.06
C VAL A 125 -23.50 10.24 -11.86
N THR A 126 -24.20 11.05 -11.08
CA THR A 126 -23.70 12.38 -10.68
C THR A 126 -22.65 12.23 -9.58
N PHE A 127 -21.62 13.07 -9.57
CA PHE A 127 -20.60 12.99 -8.53
C PHE A 127 -21.11 13.41 -7.15
N TYR A 128 -20.98 12.51 -6.17
CA TYR A 128 -21.17 12.77 -4.74
C TYR A 128 -19.82 12.60 -4.01
N GLY A 129 -19.30 13.70 -3.47
CA GLY A 129 -18.06 13.71 -2.69
C GLY A 129 -18.21 13.12 -1.29
N LEU A 130 -17.09 12.97 -0.55
CA LEU A 130 -17.02 12.12 0.66
C LEU A 130 -17.94 12.57 1.78
N TRP A 131 -18.16 13.88 1.82
CA TRP A 131 -18.93 14.57 2.85
C TRP A 131 -20.32 14.95 2.36
N ARG A 132 -20.79 14.35 1.26
CA ARG A 132 -22.15 14.54 0.74
C ARG A 132 -22.92 13.23 0.81
N ASP A 133 -24.16 13.33 1.26
CA ASP A 133 -25.06 12.18 1.28
C ASP A 133 -25.46 11.80 -0.14
N LYS A 134 -25.15 10.56 -0.52
CA LYS A 134 -25.58 9.96 -1.79
C LYS A 134 -27.00 9.40 -1.60
N PRO A 135 -27.98 9.79 -2.43
CA PRO A 135 -29.33 9.23 -2.36
C PRO A 135 -29.35 7.70 -2.54
N GLU A 136 -30.10 6.99 -1.70
CA GLU A 136 -30.13 5.52 -1.68
C GLU A 136 -30.55 4.88 -3.01
N TYR A 137 -31.44 5.54 -3.78
CA TYR A 137 -31.94 5.03 -5.06
C TYR A 137 -30.87 4.93 -6.16
N LEU A 138 -29.71 5.58 -5.99
CA LEU A 138 -28.59 5.51 -6.94
C LEU A 138 -27.72 4.26 -6.76
N GLY A 139 -28.03 3.41 -5.77
CA GLY A 139 -27.32 2.17 -5.51
C GLY A 139 -25.97 2.35 -4.81
N ILE A 140 -25.36 1.21 -4.44
CA ILE A 140 -24.11 1.17 -3.69
C ILE A 140 -22.92 1.07 -4.63
N SER A 141 -21.93 1.94 -4.43
CA SER A 141 -20.66 1.97 -5.15
C SER A 141 -19.50 1.84 -4.18
N GLN A 142 -18.39 1.26 -4.64
CA GLN A 142 -17.29 0.84 -3.78
C GLN A 142 -15.96 1.25 -4.41
N CYS A 143 -15.73 2.56 -4.54
CA CYS A 143 -14.54 3.05 -5.25
C CYS A 143 -13.61 3.89 -4.37
N PHE A 144 -14.03 4.43 -3.24
CA PHE A 144 -13.15 5.09 -2.27
C PHE A 144 -13.13 4.28 -0.96
N PRO A 145 -11.99 4.04 -0.30
CA PRO A 145 -10.62 4.22 -0.77
C PRO A 145 -10.19 3.22 -1.87
N GLY A 146 -9.01 3.41 -2.44
CA GLY A 146 -8.40 2.59 -3.49
C GLY A 146 -8.03 1.15 -3.07
N GLY A 147 -8.90 0.19 -3.39
CA GLY A 147 -8.68 -1.21 -3.01
C GLY A 147 -7.42 -1.83 -3.61
N HIS A 148 -7.13 -1.58 -4.88
CA HIS A 148 -5.97 -2.16 -5.57
C HIS A 148 -4.65 -1.66 -5.02
N SER A 149 -4.50 -0.34 -4.85
CA SER A 149 -3.27 0.27 -4.32
C SER A 149 -3.01 -0.08 -2.85
N SER A 150 -4.07 -0.32 -2.06
CA SER A 150 -3.93 -0.78 -0.67
C SER A 150 -3.10 -2.05 -0.54
N GLY A 151 -3.14 -2.94 -1.55
CA GLY A 151 -2.30 -4.13 -1.60
C GLY A 151 -0.81 -3.78 -1.60
N ALA A 152 -0.39 -2.84 -2.46
CA ALA A 152 1.00 -2.37 -2.48
C ALA A 152 1.37 -1.59 -1.21
N PHE A 153 0.50 -0.69 -0.75
CA PHE A 153 0.80 0.13 0.44
C PHE A 153 0.83 -0.69 1.74
N SER A 154 0.16 -1.85 1.82
CA SER A 154 0.32 -2.77 2.95
C SER A 154 1.76 -3.30 3.12
N LEU A 155 2.59 -3.17 2.08
CA LEU A 155 4.02 -3.47 2.12
C LEU A 155 4.86 -2.38 2.81
N PHE A 156 4.26 -1.30 3.34
CA PHE A 156 4.94 -0.44 4.31
C PHE A 156 5.45 -1.24 5.52
N SER A 157 4.86 -2.41 5.79
CA SER A 157 5.42 -3.42 6.69
C SER A 157 6.92 -3.71 6.42
N LEU A 158 7.35 -3.81 5.16
CA LEU A 158 8.75 -4.05 4.81
C LEU A 158 9.67 -2.90 5.23
N TYR A 159 9.19 -1.65 5.19
CA TYR A 159 9.91 -0.51 5.72
C TYR A 159 10.13 -0.68 7.23
N PHE A 160 9.09 -1.02 7.99
CA PHE A 160 9.18 -1.25 9.43
C PHE A 160 10.07 -2.43 9.81
N VAL A 161 10.11 -3.48 8.99
CA VAL A 161 11.06 -4.59 9.13
C VAL A 161 12.50 -4.10 8.91
N CYS A 162 12.73 -3.33 7.83
CA CYS A 162 14.06 -2.84 7.47
C CYS A 162 14.64 -1.85 8.47
N LEU A 163 13.81 -1.11 9.20
CA LEU A 163 14.25 -0.22 10.28
C LEU A 163 15.13 -0.92 11.32
N HIS A 164 14.98 -2.22 11.51
CA HIS A 164 15.78 -3.02 12.44
C HIS A 164 16.74 -3.95 11.72
N TYR A 165 16.27 -4.69 10.71
CA TYR A 165 17.07 -5.73 10.08
C TYR A 165 18.19 -5.18 9.19
N LYS A 166 17.89 -4.17 8.36
CA LYS A 166 18.87 -3.51 7.48
C LYS A 166 18.54 -2.00 7.32
N PRO A 167 18.83 -1.16 8.34
CA PRO A 167 18.37 0.23 8.38
C PRO A 167 18.80 1.08 7.17
N ARG A 168 19.97 0.77 6.59
CA ARG A 168 20.49 1.40 5.36
C ARG A 168 19.57 1.31 4.15
N TRP A 169 18.71 0.27 4.09
CA TRP A 169 17.76 0.06 3.00
C TRP A 169 16.36 0.57 3.32
N ALA A 170 16.09 1.01 4.56
CA ALA A 170 14.74 1.37 4.96
C ALA A 170 14.17 2.49 4.06
N SER A 171 14.93 3.56 3.82
CA SER A 171 14.51 4.63 2.90
C SER A 171 14.28 4.13 1.48
N SER A 172 15.17 3.29 0.94
CA SER A 172 15.00 2.71 -0.41
C SER A 172 13.75 1.83 -0.50
N ILE A 173 13.48 1.01 0.51
CA ILE A 173 12.27 0.17 0.56
C ILE A 173 11.02 1.04 0.65
N LEU A 174 11.04 2.10 1.45
CA LEU A 174 9.93 3.05 1.52
C LEU A 174 9.66 3.68 0.15
N THR A 175 10.69 4.13 -0.55
CA THR A 175 10.57 4.67 -1.91
C THR A 175 9.98 3.62 -2.86
N VAL A 176 10.47 2.37 -2.85
CA VAL A 176 9.95 1.29 -3.69
C VAL A 176 8.48 1.02 -3.44
N VAL A 177 8.06 0.96 -2.17
CA VAL A 177 6.65 0.73 -1.81
C VAL A 177 5.76 1.89 -2.25
N ILE A 178 6.20 3.14 -2.05
CA ILE A 178 5.48 4.33 -2.53
C ILE A 178 5.34 4.27 -4.05
N SER A 179 6.44 4.04 -4.78
CA SER A 179 6.43 3.94 -6.24
C SER A 179 5.53 2.83 -6.74
N LEU A 180 5.55 1.66 -6.11
CA LEU A 180 4.68 0.54 -6.47
C LEU A 180 3.20 0.88 -6.26
N GLY A 181 2.85 1.49 -5.11
CA GLY A 181 1.49 1.93 -4.84
C GLY A 181 1.00 3.02 -5.79
N THR A 182 1.87 3.99 -6.14
CA THR A 182 1.58 4.99 -7.17
C THR A 182 1.40 4.36 -8.55
N LEU A 183 2.22 3.37 -8.94
CA LEU A 183 2.03 2.64 -10.20
C LEU A 183 0.70 1.89 -10.23
N PHE A 184 0.32 1.28 -9.11
CA PHE A 184 -0.98 0.62 -8.98
C PHE A 184 -2.12 1.64 -9.13
N GLY A 185 -2.02 2.80 -8.47
CA GLY A 185 -2.94 3.91 -8.63
C GLY A 185 -3.02 4.42 -10.07
N LEU A 186 -1.89 4.68 -10.73
CA LEU A 186 -1.83 5.13 -12.13
C LEU A 186 -2.58 4.20 -13.08
N GLY A 187 -2.42 2.88 -12.93
CA GLY A 187 -3.19 1.91 -13.72
C GLY A 187 -4.69 2.03 -13.47
N GLN A 188 -5.12 2.35 -12.25
CA GLN A 188 -6.53 2.55 -11.91
C GLN A 188 -7.08 3.90 -12.36
N TRP A 189 -6.30 4.98 -12.27
CA TRP A 189 -6.66 6.30 -12.76
C TRP A 189 -6.86 6.25 -14.28
N ALA A 190 -5.93 5.59 -14.97
CA ALA A 190 -6.02 5.39 -16.41
C ALA A 190 -7.21 4.54 -16.83
N ARG A 191 -7.67 3.60 -16.00
CA ARG A 191 -8.90 2.82 -16.24
C ARG A 191 -10.16 3.62 -15.95
N GLY A 192 -10.08 4.68 -15.15
CA GLY A 192 -11.22 5.39 -14.57
C GLY A 192 -11.82 4.69 -13.35
N ALA A 193 -11.08 3.79 -12.69
CA ALA A 193 -11.58 3.03 -11.54
C ALA A 193 -11.44 3.79 -10.21
N HIS A 194 -10.44 4.66 -10.11
CA HIS A 194 -10.12 5.39 -8.89
C HIS A 194 -9.64 6.81 -9.22
N PHE A 195 -9.93 7.76 -8.34
CA PHE A 195 -9.23 9.04 -8.33
C PHE A 195 -7.95 8.97 -7.47
N PRO A 196 -6.98 9.88 -7.67
CA PRO A 196 -5.79 9.96 -6.84
C PRO A 196 -6.04 10.03 -5.33
N SER A 197 -7.07 10.74 -4.89
CA SER A 197 -7.44 10.81 -3.47
C SER A 197 -7.81 9.43 -2.91
N HIS A 198 -8.41 8.55 -3.70
CA HIS A 198 -8.81 7.20 -3.27
C HIS A 198 -7.57 6.38 -2.90
N ASP A 199 -6.55 6.41 -3.76
CA ASP A 199 -5.30 5.67 -3.55
C ASP A 199 -4.43 6.32 -2.46
N PHE A 200 -4.41 7.65 -2.38
CA PHE A 200 -3.73 8.36 -1.29
C PHE A 200 -4.32 7.99 0.08
N SER A 201 -5.65 7.98 0.23
CA SER A 201 -6.30 7.54 1.47
C SER A 201 -5.93 6.11 1.84
N SER A 202 -5.79 5.22 0.86
CA SER A 202 -5.33 3.84 1.09
C SER A 202 -3.89 3.78 1.59
N ALA A 203 -3.00 4.63 1.07
CA ALA A 203 -1.63 4.74 1.58
C ALA A 203 -1.62 5.12 3.07
N ILE A 204 -2.42 6.11 3.45
CA ILE A 204 -2.51 6.58 4.85
C ILE A 204 -3.07 5.48 5.76
N ILE A 205 -4.16 4.82 5.35
CA ILE A 205 -4.76 3.71 6.11
C ILE A 205 -3.73 2.58 6.30
N CYS A 206 -3.09 2.13 5.22
CA CYS A 206 -2.11 1.05 5.28
C CYS A 206 -0.88 1.43 6.13
N TRP A 207 -0.43 2.69 6.07
CA TRP A 207 0.66 3.17 6.92
C TRP A 207 0.32 3.01 8.41
N TYR A 208 -0.85 3.49 8.83
CA TYR A 208 -1.26 3.42 10.24
C TYR A 208 -1.57 1.99 10.69
N VAL A 209 -2.12 1.13 9.82
CA VAL A 209 -2.25 -0.31 10.12
C VAL A 209 -0.88 -0.95 10.34
N CYS A 210 0.08 -0.69 9.45
CA CYS A 210 1.45 -1.21 9.59
C CYS A 210 2.14 -0.70 10.86
N LEU A 211 1.96 0.58 11.19
CA LEU A 211 2.50 1.19 12.40
C LEU A 211 1.85 0.62 13.67
N ALA A 212 0.53 0.43 13.68
CA ALA A 212 -0.19 -0.16 14.80
C ALA A 212 0.25 -1.60 15.06
N LEU A 213 0.37 -2.42 14.00
CA LEU A 213 0.86 -3.80 14.10
C LEU A 213 2.35 -3.89 14.42
N TYR A 214 3.14 -2.86 14.09
CA TYR A 214 4.56 -2.84 14.39
C TYR A 214 4.82 -2.90 15.91
N PHE A 215 3.98 -2.30 16.75
CA PHE A 215 4.16 -2.30 18.20
C PHE A 215 4.18 -3.69 18.85
N PRO A 216 3.16 -4.57 18.68
CA PRO A 216 3.23 -5.91 19.24
C PRO A 216 4.38 -6.75 18.66
N PHE A 217 4.84 -6.45 17.43
CA PHE A 217 5.91 -7.20 16.76
C PHE A 217 7.33 -6.63 16.97
N HIS A 218 7.51 -5.42 17.54
CA HIS A 218 8.80 -4.72 17.59
C HIS A 218 9.95 -5.52 18.22
N LYS A 219 9.69 -6.25 19.32
CA LYS A 219 10.69 -7.10 20.00
C LYS A 219 11.16 -8.23 19.10
N ALA A 220 10.26 -8.83 18.34
CA ALA A 220 10.61 -9.89 17.40
C ALA A 220 11.40 -9.35 16.21
N LEU A 221 11.01 -8.17 15.69
CA LEU A 221 11.71 -7.49 14.59
C LEU A 221 13.13 -7.07 14.97
N THR A 222 13.33 -6.57 16.18
CA THR A 222 14.66 -6.25 16.73
C THR A 222 15.48 -7.50 17.01
N GLY A 223 14.87 -8.59 17.46
CA GLY A 223 15.53 -9.89 17.64
C GLY A 223 16.12 -10.45 16.34
N LEU A 224 15.41 -10.31 15.21
CA LEU A 224 15.91 -10.75 13.90
C LEU A 224 17.16 -9.99 13.46
N ALA A 225 17.29 -8.70 13.81
CA ALA A 225 18.46 -7.89 13.46
C ALA A 225 19.77 -8.47 14.02
N ARG A 226 19.71 -9.19 15.15
CA ARG A 226 20.87 -9.85 15.77
C ARG A 226 21.36 -11.07 15.00
N LEU A 227 20.57 -11.57 14.05
CA LEU A 227 20.93 -12.70 13.19
C LEU A 227 21.47 -12.26 11.82
N SER A 228 21.43 -10.96 11.52
CA SER A 228 22.14 -10.44 10.35
C SER A 228 23.63 -10.38 10.69
N PRO A 229 24.53 -10.96 9.87
CA PRO A 229 25.96 -10.80 10.07
C PRO A 229 26.33 -9.33 10.20
N SER A 230 27.12 -9.00 11.22
CA SER A 230 27.65 -7.65 11.39
C SER A 230 28.61 -7.34 10.23
N ARG A 231 28.72 -6.06 9.83
CA ARG A 231 29.72 -5.65 8.83
C ARG A 231 31.13 -6.07 9.25
N ASP A 232 31.43 -6.07 10.54
CA ASP A 232 32.76 -6.41 11.04
C ASP A 232 33.12 -7.87 10.74
N GLU A 233 32.20 -8.82 10.89
CA GLU A 233 32.47 -10.22 10.56
C GLU A 233 32.68 -10.46 9.07
N THR A 234 31.94 -9.78 8.19
CA THR A 234 32.11 -9.96 6.73
C THR A 234 33.43 -9.36 6.25
N THR A 235 33.86 -8.25 6.85
CA THR A 235 35.11 -7.57 6.49
C THR A 235 36.34 -8.26 7.08
N LEU A 236 36.22 -8.84 8.28
CA LEU A 236 37.25 -9.70 8.89
C LEU A 236 37.40 -11.01 8.12
N HIS A 237 36.30 -11.63 7.69
CA HIS A 237 36.34 -12.88 6.94
C HIS A 237 36.89 -12.71 5.51
N LEU A 238 36.69 -11.53 4.90
CA LEU A 238 37.32 -11.19 3.61
C LEU A 238 38.80 -10.83 3.78
N LYS A 239 39.19 -10.15 4.86
CA LYS A 239 40.62 -9.88 5.18
C LYS A 239 41.41 -11.11 5.58
N SER A 240 40.78 -12.15 6.14
CA SER A 240 41.45 -13.41 6.45
C SER A 240 41.61 -14.35 5.25
N LEU A 241 41.11 -13.95 4.07
CA LEU A 241 41.21 -14.68 2.81
C LEU A 241 42.11 -13.96 1.79
N GLU A 242 42.69 -12.82 2.14
CA GLU A 242 43.76 -12.20 1.35
C GLU A 242 45.10 -12.84 1.75
N PRO A 243 45.85 -13.44 0.80
CA PRO A 243 47.11 -14.14 1.05
C PRO A 243 48.29 -13.21 1.38
#